data_AF-A0A838Z393-F1
#
_entry.id   AF-A0A838Z393-F1
#
_cell.length_a   1.000
_cell.length_b   1.000
_cell.length_c   1.000
_cell.angle_alpha   90.00
_cell.angle_beta   90.00
_cell.angle_gamma   90.00
#
_symmetry.space_group_name_H-M   'P 1'
#
loop_
_entity.id
_entity.type
_entity.pdbx_description
1 polymer ?
#
loop_
_entity_poly.entity_id
_entity_poly.type
_entity_poly.pdbx_seq_one_letter_code
_entity_poly.pdbx_strand_id
1 'polypeptide(L)'
;MKKYIILSSTLLVLYFLSKWWFVSWSPFTLPSSISSENGTFTLETELPEPRTEAGGITHNGSFYIFGGINQFGQTLISSYSYLSETKKWQKIKDTPQPINHAGVVQDSTYVYLVGGFKPLSLRIRGFMFANWEPLNTLHRYNPETDNWEPLAPMPEPRGAGGVCISNDTIWYVGGINQNKAVSNTLFGYSIRHNQWFKAPAMTHPRDHLRAESVNGKIYAISGRKDDLRFNLAFVEEYDPASKKWRRMTDIPTPRGGFGSSVYKDKIYTYGGENVWSCFDVMEVFDPATNIWKKCASIPEARHGIISGWIGDELHLVSGGRHPRLSISSIHRVYTPKK
;
A
#
# COMPACT_ATOMS: atom_id res chain seq x y z
N MET A 1 -61.15 0.81 30.12
CA MET A 1 -59.99 -0.10 30.18
C MET A 1 -58.82 0.55 29.45
N LYS A 2 -57.73 0.78 30.18
CA LYS A 2 -56.50 1.45 29.74
C LYS A 2 -55.75 0.57 28.71
N LYS A 3 -55.36 1.13 27.56
CA LYS A 3 -54.38 0.51 26.67
C LYS A 3 -52.98 0.93 27.12
N TYR A 4 -52.23 0.00 27.69
CA TYR A 4 -50.79 0.15 27.89
C TYR A 4 -50.12 -0.21 26.56
N ILE A 5 -49.47 0.77 25.92
CA ILE A 5 -48.49 0.50 24.86
C ILE A 5 -47.17 0.25 25.58
N ILE A 6 -46.74 -1.01 25.59
CA ILE A 6 -45.39 -1.38 26.01
C ILE A 6 -44.47 -0.97 24.86
N LEU A 7 -43.76 0.15 25.04
CA LEU A 7 -42.63 0.52 24.20
C LEU A 7 -41.48 -0.46 24.51
N SER A 8 -41.19 -1.37 23.58
CA SER A 8 -40.00 -2.23 23.68
C SER A 8 -38.74 -1.38 23.52
N SER A 9 -37.78 -1.60 24.42
CA SER A 9 -36.47 -0.96 24.57
C SER A 9 -35.51 -1.09 23.37
N THR A 10 -35.97 -1.57 22.22
CA THR A 10 -35.18 -1.81 21.00
C THR A 10 -35.01 -0.58 20.11
N LEU A 11 -35.81 0.48 20.28
CA LEU A 11 -35.75 1.68 19.44
C LEU A 11 -34.88 2.82 19.98
N LEU A 12 -34.43 2.76 21.25
CA LEU A 12 -33.52 3.80 21.80
C LEU A 12 -32.03 3.47 21.63
N VAL A 13 -31.68 2.20 21.40
CA VAL A 13 -30.27 1.76 21.23
C VAL A 13 -29.79 1.94 19.77
N LEU A 14 -30.70 1.93 18.79
CA LEU A 14 -30.37 2.13 17.38
C LEU A 14 -30.18 3.61 16.98
N TYR A 15 -30.66 4.56 17.78
CA TYR A 15 -30.48 5.98 17.48
C TYR A 15 -29.13 6.53 17.96
N PHE A 16 -28.47 5.87 18.92
CA PHE A 16 -27.15 6.31 19.44
C PHE A 16 -25.95 5.58 18.82
N LEU A 17 -26.14 4.46 18.12
CA LEU A 17 -25.04 3.66 17.55
C LEU A 17 -24.71 3.94 16.07
N SER A 18 -25.47 4.79 15.37
CA SER A 18 -25.32 4.98 13.91
C SER A 18 -24.50 6.20 13.49
N LYS A 19 -24.10 7.10 14.41
CA LYS A 19 -23.38 8.33 14.06
C LYS A 19 -21.89 8.38 14.38
N TRP A 20 -21.35 7.38 15.08
CA TRP A 20 -19.96 7.47 15.60
C TRP A 20 -18.98 6.44 15.03
N TRP A 21 -19.42 5.52 14.15
CA TRP A 21 -18.56 4.41 13.70
C TRP A 21 -18.36 4.27 12.19
N PHE A 22 -19.16 4.93 11.34
CA PHE A 22 -19.17 4.61 9.90
C PHE A 22 -18.86 5.74 8.93
N VAL A 23 -18.45 6.91 9.43
CA VAL A 23 -17.85 7.94 8.57
C VAL A 23 -16.77 8.61 9.41
N SER A 24 -15.50 8.39 9.07
CA SER A 24 -14.42 9.29 9.53
C SER A 24 -14.53 10.62 8.77
N TRP A 25 -15.68 11.27 8.87
CA TRP A 25 -15.76 12.70 8.66
C TRP A 25 -15.12 13.28 9.91
N SER A 26 -13.82 13.49 9.88
CA SER A 26 -13.23 14.43 10.84
C SER A 26 -13.84 15.79 10.48
N PRO A 27 -14.66 16.42 11.34
CA PRO A 27 -15.20 17.76 11.09
C PRO A 27 -14.11 18.85 11.19
N PHE A 28 -12.85 18.45 11.28
CA PHE A 28 -11.70 19.33 11.31
C PHE A 28 -11.15 19.43 9.89
N THR A 29 -11.19 20.64 9.33
CA THR A 29 -10.35 21.00 8.20
C THR A 29 -8.91 20.64 8.53
N LEU A 30 -8.28 19.81 7.71
CA LEU A 30 -6.87 19.47 7.89
C LEU A 30 -6.04 20.75 7.72
N PRO A 31 -5.03 20.98 8.56
CA PRO A 31 -4.17 22.15 8.42
C PRO A 31 -3.47 22.12 7.07
N SER A 32 -3.48 23.24 6.35
CA SER A 32 -2.89 23.35 5.01
C SER A 32 -1.38 23.12 5.02
N SER A 33 -0.69 23.44 6.13
CA SER A 33 0.73 23.19 6.30
C SER A 33 1.08 22.85 7.74
N ILE A 34 2.01 21.92 7.93
CA ILE A 34 2.58 21.53 9.21
C ILE A 34 4.10 21.50 9.08
N SER A 35 4.77 22.33 9.87
CA SER A 35 6.22 22.30 9.97
C SER A 35 6.68 21.18 10.89
N SER A 36 7.77 20.53 10.51
CA SER A 36 8.53 19.62 11.35
C SER A 36 9.97 20.13 11.51
N GLU A 37 10.75 19.46 12.36
CA GLU A 37 12.16 19.79 12.56
C GLU A 37 12.94 19.79 11.23
N ASN A 38 12.66 18.82 10.35
CA ASN A 38 13.47 18.54 9.16
C ASN A 38 12.80 18.89 7.81
N GLY A 39 11.60 19.47 7.83
CA GLY A 39 10.84 19.76 6.61
C GLY A 39 9.42 20.20 6.88
N THR A 40 8.64 20.41 5.83
CA THR A 40 7.26 20.89 5.93
C THR A 40 6.34 19.95 5.17
N PHE A 41 5.23 19.57 5.79
CA PHE A 41 4.13 18.87 5.13
C PHE A 41 3.09 19.89 4.67
N THR A 42 2.74 19.88 3.39
CA THR A 42 1.71 20.73 2.80
C THR A 42 0.58 19.87 2.26
N LEU A 43 -0.66 20.31 2.45
CA LEU A 43 -1.82 19.69 1.83
C LEU A 43 -1.88 20.12 0.36
N GLU A 44 -1.88 19.14 -0.54
CA GLU A 44 -2.05 19.34 -1.97
C GLU A 44 -3.47 19.00 -2.40
N THR A 45 -3.79 19.22 -3.68
CA THR A 45 -5.08 18.84 -4.26
C THR A 45 -5.43 17.39 -3.90
N GLU A 46 -6.58 17.24 -3.26
CA GLU A 46 -7.07 15.95 -2.81
C GLU A 46 -7.34 14.99 -3.96
N LEU A 47 -7.13 13.71 -3.70
CA LEU A 47 -7.48 12.64 -4.63
C LEU A 47 -9.00 12.65 -4.89
N PRO A 48 -9.48 12.68 -6.15
CA PRO A 48 -10.90 12.86 -6.45
C PRO A 48 -11.83 11.78 -5.88
N GLU A 49 -11.32 10.56 -5.71
CA GLU A 49 -12.07 9.45 -5.13
C GLU A 49 -11.28 8.84 -3.96
N PRO A 50 -11.71 9.12 -2.70
CA PRO A 50 -11.13 8.55 -1.49
C PRO A 50 -11.01 7.03 -1.53
N ARG A 51 -9.86 6.50 -1.08
CA ARG A 51 -9.59 5.06 -1.08
C ARG A 51 -8.57 4.64 -0.01
N THR A 52 -8.31 3.34 0.05
CA THR A 52 -7.18 2.73 0.76
C THR A 52 -6.71 1.50 -0.03
N GLU A 53 -5.56 0.94 0.31
CA GLU A 53 -5.02 -0.31 -0.26
C GLU A 53 -4.99 -0.32 -1.80
N ALA A 54 -4.78 0.86 -2.37
CA ALA A 54 -4.56 1.05 -3.80
C ALA A 54 -3.08 0.82 -4.15
N GLY A 55 -2.83 0.46 -5.41
CA GLY A 55 -1.48 0.49 -5.95
C GLY A 55 -1.13 1.89 -6.42
N GLY A 56 0.13 2.29 -6.34
CA GLY A 56 0.58 3.54 -6.96
C GLY A 56 2.08 3.73 -6.90
N ILE A 57 2.57 4.64 -7.73
CA ILE A 57 4.00 4.92 -7.92
C ILE A 57 4.16 6.30 -8.56
N THR A 58 5.33 6.90 -8.44
CA THR A 58 5.72 8.08 -9.22
C THR A 58 6.42 7.65 -10.50
N HIS A 59 6.07 8.25 -11.64
CA HIS A 59 6.73 8.06 -12.95
C HIS A 59 6.82 9.38 -13.69
N ASN A 60 8.01 9.71 -14.22
CA ASN A 60 8.28 10.92 -15.02
C ASN A 60 7.64 12.22 -14.48
N GLY A 61 7.86 12.51 -13.19
CA GLY A 61 7.37 13.75 -12.58
C GLY A 61 5.88 13.75 -12.19
N SER A 62 5.18 12.62 -12.39
CA SER A 62 3.77 12.44 -12.05
C SER A 62 3.58 11.35 -11.01
N PHE A 63 2.47 11.40 -10.28
CA PHE A 63 2.07 10.34 -9.34
C PHE A 63 0.90 9.56 -9.94
N TYR A 64 0.94 8.23 -9.91
CA TYR A 64 -0.12 7.37 -10.44
C TYR A 64 -0.74 6.54 -9.32
N ILE A 65 -2.05 6.35 -9.39
CA ILE A 65 -2.82 5.53 -8.46
C ILE A 65 -3.82 4.65 -9.21
N PHE A 66 -3.92 3.39 -8.78
CA PHE A 66 -4.63 2.32 -9.47
C PHE A 66 -5.46 1.50 -8.49
N GLY A 67 -6.76 1.38 -8.75
CA GLY A 67 -7.68 0.56 -7.97
C GLY A 67 -7.76 1.00 -6.51
N GLY A 68 -7.81 0.03 -5.59
CA GLY A 68 -7.98 0.23 -4.16
C GLY A 68 -9.36 -0.15 -3.66
N ILE A 69 -9.70 0.31 -2.45
CA ILE A 69 -10.96 0.00 -1.77
C ILE A 69 -11.61 1.32 -1.33
N ASN A 70 -12.91 1.47 -1.60
CA ASN A 70 -13.70 2.63 -1.16
C ASN A 70 -14.34 2.41 0.23
N GLN A 71 -15.13 3.39 0.68
CA GLN A 71 -15.72 3.40 2.03
C GLN A 71 -16.73 2.26 2.27
N PHE A 72 -17.26 1.68 1.19
CA PHE A 72 -18.19 0.57 1.24
C PHE A 72 -17.49 -0.79 1.16
N GLY A 73 -16.16 -0.81 1.17
CA GLY A 73 -15.38 -2.05 1.00
C GLY A 73 -15.37 -2.55 -0.44
N GLN A 74 -15.82 -1.75 -1.41
CA GLN A 74 -15.83 -2.15 -2.81
C GLN A 74 -14.46 -1.92 -3.42
N THR A 75 -13.99 -2.93 -4.15
CA THR A 75 -12.75 -2.83 -4.92
C THR A 75 -12.97 -1.94 -6.14
N LEU A 76 -12.11 -0.95 -6.30
CA LEU A 76 -12.16 0.05 -7.34
C LEU A 76 -11.43 -0.43 -8.60
N ILE A 77 -11.95 -0.03 -9.75
CA ILE A 77 -11.26 -0.15 -11.05
C ILE A 77 -10.55 1.15 -11.44
N SER A 78 -10.92 2.24 -10.76
CA SER A 78 -10.59 3.60 -11.14
C SER A 78 -9.11 3.92 -11.01
N SER A 79 -8.56 4.61 -12.01
CA SER A 79 -7.17 5.10 -12.00
C SER A 79 -7.11 6.63 -12.10
N TYR A 80 -6.09 7.24 -11.49
CA TYR A 80 -5.81 8.67 -11.59
C TYR A 80 -4.31 8.93 -11.70
N SER A 81 -3.93 10.06 -12.31
CA SER A 81 -2.58 10.61 -12.20
C SER A 81 -2.61 12.04 -11.66
N TYR A 82 -1.61 12.40 -10.87
CA TYR A 82 -1.37 13.76 -10.39
C TYR A 82 -0.17 14.33 -11.13
N LEU A 83 -0.40 15.46 -11.80
CA LEU A 83 0.64 16.21 -12.49
C LEU A 83 1.22 17.24 -11.52
N SER A 84 2.48 17.07 -11.13
CA SER A 84 3.15 17.96 -10.17
C SER A 84 3.23 19.42 -10.65
N GLU A 85 3.37 19.63 -11.96
CA GLU A 85 3.44 20.96 -12.58
C GLU A 85 2.15 21.76 -12.42
N THR A 86 0.99 21.09 -12.56
CA THR A 86 -0.32 21.76 -12.49
C THR A 86 -1.00 21.57 -11.13
N LYS A 87 -0.43 20.72 -10.28
CA LYS A 87 -0.97 20.29 -8.99
C LYS A 87 -2.40 19.76 -9.08
N LYS A 88 -2.74 19.07 -10.18
CA LYS A 88 -4.09 18.57 -10.43
C LYS A 88 -4.08 17.07 -10.65
N TRP A 89 -5.15 16.43 -10.15
CA TRP A 89 -5.49 15.07 -10.51
C TRP A 89 -6.24 15.05 -11.83
N GLN A 90 -5.90 14.08 -12.66
CA GLN A 90 -6.63 13.75 -13.89
C GLN A 90 -7.03 12.28 -13.86
N LYS A 91 -8.21 12.01 -14.42
CA LYS A 91 -8.67 10.64 -14.67
C LYS A 91 -7.84 10.06 -15.81
N ILE A 92 -7.35 8.83 -15.63
CA ILE A 92 -6.65 8.07 -16.68
C ILE A 92 -7.37 6.74 -16.91
N LYS A 93 -6.90 5.94 -17.87
CA LYS A 93 -7.45 4.63 -18.18
C LYS A 93 -7.54 3.75 -16.92
N ASP A 94 -8.76 3.30 -16.67
CA ASP A 94 -9.06 2.37 -15.60
C ASP A 94 -8.22 1.09 -15.70
N THR A 95 -7.94 0.49 -14.55
CA THR A 95 -7.26 -0.81 -14.48
C THR A 95 -8.04 -1.86 -15.28
N PRO A 96 -7.39 -2.92 -15.83
CA PRO A 96 -8.07 -3.93 -16.63
C PRO A 96 -9.20 -4.69 -15.89
N GLN A 97 -9.18 -4.68 -14.57
CA GLN A 97 -10.21 -5.23 -13.69
C GLN A 97 -10.11 -4.56 -12.32
N PRO A 98 -11.19 -4.53 -11.51
CA PRO A 98 -11.10 -3.98 -10.16
C PRO A 98 -10.07 -4.73 -9.33
N ILE A 99 -9.21 -4.00 -8.64
CA ILE A 99 -8.02 -4.55 -7.97
C ILE A 99 -7.67 -3.78 -6.71
N ASN A 100 -7.16 -4.47 -5.69
CA ASN A 100 -6.63 -3.88 -4.45
C ASN A 100 -5.42 -4.68 -3.94
N HIS A 101 -4.64 -4.11 -3.02
CA HIS A 101 -3.38 -4.70 -2.48
C HIS A 101 -2.44 -5.24 -3.57
N ALA A 102 -2.44 -4.61 -4.74
CA ALA A 102 -1.54 -4.94 -5.84
C ALA A 102 -0.20 -4.21 -5.65
N GLY A 103 0.87 -4.86 -6.08
CA GLY A 103 2.17 -4.20 -6.19
C GLY A 103 2.23 -3.33 -7.43
N VAL A 104 2.88 -2.17 -7.32
CA VAL A 104 3.11 -1.28 -8.45
C VAL A 104 4.59 -0.91 -8.48
N VAL A 105 5.22 -1.06 -9.64
CA VAL A 105 6.62 -0.68 -9.90
C VAL A 105 6.71 -0.01 -11.26
N GLN A 106 7.86 0.55 -11.59
CA GLN A 106 8.07 1.21 -12.88
C GLN A 106 9.45 0.89 -13.45
N ASP A 107 9.58 0.98 -14.77
CA ASP A 107 10.88 1.20 -15.42
C ASP A 107 10.91 2.61 -16.04
N SER A 108 11.82 2.86 -17.00
CA SER A 108 11.91 4.16 -17.67
C SER A 108 10.66 4.53 -18.50
N THR A 109 9.86 3.53 -18.89
CA THR A 109 8.83 3.67 -19.93
C THR A 109 7.45 3.33 -19.39
N TYR A 110 7.33 2.26 -18.61
CA TYR A 110 6.07 1.68 -18.21
C TYR A 110 5.91 1.64 -16.69
N VAL A 111 4.65 1.65 -16.27
CA VAL A 111 4.24 1.30 -14.91
C VAL A 111 3.66 -0.12 -14.92
N TYR A 112 4.04 -0.95 -13.97
CA TYR A 112 3.63 -2.36 -13.88
C TYR A 112 2.72 -2.58 -12.68
N LEU A 113 1.61 -3.27 -12.89
CA LEU A 113 0.62 -3.63 -11.87
C LEU A 113 0.59 -5.14 -11.69
N VAL A 114 0.94 -5.61 -10.49
CA VAL A 114 1.25 -7.03 -10.22
C VAL A 114 0.41 -7.61 -9.10
N GLY A 115 -0.24 -8.74 -9.36
CA GLY A 115 -0.97 -9.51 -8.34
C GLY A 115 -2.21 -8.77 -7.82
N GLY A 116 -2.37 -8.73 -6.50
CA GLY A 116 -3.50 -8.07 -5.82
C GLY A 116 -4.68 -9.01 -5.57
N PHE A 117 -5.79 -8.46 -5.10
CA PHE A 117 -7.04 -9.18 -4.91
C PHE A 117 -8.14 -8.65 -5.85
N LYS A 118 -9.01 -9.58 -6.27
CA LYS A 118 -10.27 -9.30 -6.95
C LYS A 118 -11.25 -8.53 -6.06
N PRO A 119 -12.39 -8.05 -6.60
CA PRO A 119 -13.54 -7.64 -5.81
C PRO A 119 -13.85 -8.58 -4.66
N LEU A 120 -14.08 -8.02 -3.47
CA LEU A 120 -14.59 -8.80 -2.36
C LEU A 120 -15.92 -9.45 -2.76
N SER A 121 -15.94 -10.78 -2.81
CA SER A 121 -17.19 -11.53 -2.86
C SER A 121 -17.68 -11.74 -1.42
N LEU A 122 -18.92 -11.29 -1.13
CA LEU A 122 -19.58 -11.58 0.14
C LEU A 122 -20.02 -13.05 0.15
N ARG A 123 -19.57 -13.82 1.13
CA ARG A 123 -20.10 -15.18 1.35
C ARG A 123 -21.37 -15.09 2.20
N ILE A 124 -22.54 -15.15 1.58
CA ILE A 124 -23.84 -15.17 2.29
C ILE A 124 -24.14 -16.60 2.76
N ARG A 125 -23.50 -17.06 3.84
CA ARG A 125 -23.98 -18.17 4.69
C ARG A 125 -23.49 -17.97 6.14
N GLY A 126 -24.31 -17.29 6.94
CA GLY A 126 -24.25 -17.34 8.41
C GLY A 126 -23.23 -16.44 9.13
N PHE A 127 -22.11 -16.06 8.50
CA PHE A 127 -21.12 -15.12 9.06
C PHE A 127 -20.44 -14.32 7.92
N MET A 128 -20.39 -12.99 8.04
CA MET A 128 -19.73 -12.13 7.06
C MET A 128 -18.21 -12.22 7.18
N PHE A 129 -17.57 -12.99 6.30
CA PHE A 129 -16.13 -12.92 6.07
C PHE A 129 -15.86 -12.45 4.64
N ALA A 130 -14.95 -11.49 4.50
CA ALA A 130 -14.40 -11.08 3.21
C ALA A 130 -13.70 -12.28 2.54
N ASN A 131 -14.10 -12.64 1.32
CA ASN A 131 -13.39 -13.62 0.53
C ASN A 131 -12.35 -12.92 -0.35
N TRP A 132 -11.11 -12.89 0.13
CA TRP A 132 -9.98 -12.35 -0.62
C TRP A 132 -9.49 -13.38 -1.64
N GLU A 133 -9.74 -13.13 -2.92
CA GLU A 133 -9.29 -13.96 -4.03
C GLU A 133 -8.07 -13.33 -4.70
N PRO A 134 -6.85 -13.87 -4.50
CA PRO A 134 -5.65 -13.29 -5.07
C PRO A 134 -5.57 -13.50 -6.58
N LEU A 135 -4.84 -12.60 -7.23
CA LEU A 135 -4.60 -12.58 -8.66
C LEU A 135 -3.16 -12.96 -8.98
N ASN A 136 -2.94 -13.57 -10.14
CA ASN A 136 -1.60 -13.79 -10.70
C ASN A 136 -1.32 -12.88 -11.90
N THR A 137 -2.17 -11.89 -12.15
CA THR A 137 -2.05 -11.03 -13.33
C THR A 137 -0.88 -10.07 -13.22
N LEU A 138 -0.22 -9.82 -14.35
CA LEU A 138 0.73 -8.74 -14.55
C LEU A 138 0.28 -7.92 -15.75
N HIS A 139 0.13 -6.62 -15.58
CA HIS A 139 -0.14 -5.69 -16.67
C HIS A 139 0.90 -4.57 -16.66
N ARG A 140 1.27 -4.07 -17.83
CA ARG A 140 2.01 -2.82 -17.97
C ARG A 140 1.09 -1.72 -18.51
N TYR A 141 1.23 -0.52 -17.99
CA TYR A 141 0.56 0.69 -18.40
C TYR A 141 1.57 1.59 -19.09
N ASN A 142 1.20 2.09 -20.26
CA ASN A 142 1.94 3.12 -20.97
C ASN A 142 1.33 4.50 -20.65
N PRO A 143 2.02 5.36 -19.88
CA PRO A 143 1.52 6.69 -19.57
C PRO A 143 1.41 7.62 -20.77
N GLU A 144 2.17 7.39 -21.84
CA GLU A 144 2.13 8.23 -23.06
C GLU A 144 0.89 7.96 -23.90
N THR A 145 0.42 6.71 -23.94
CA THR A 145 -0.72 6.28 -24.76
C THR A 145 -1.99 6.02 -23.95
N ASP A 146 -1.94 6.20 -22.62
CA ASP A 146 -3.01 5.88 -21.68
C ASP A 146 -3.62 4.48 -21.89
N ASN A 147 -2.77 3.47 -22.04
CA ASN A 147 -3.22 2.11 -22.38
C ASN A 147 -2.53 1.02 -21.55
N TRP A 148 -3.27 -0.07 -21.32
CA TRP A 148 -2.81 -1.26 -20.61
C TRP A 148 -2.53 -2.41 -21.58
N GLU A 149 -1.51 -3.20 -21.25
CA GLU A 149 -1.17 -4.42 -21.97
C GLU A 149 -0.93 -5.56 -20.98
N PRO A 150 -1.49 -6.76 -21.22
CA PRO A 150 -1.23 -7.92 -20.40
C PRO A 150 0.17 -8.48 -20.68
N LEU A 151 0.81 -8.97 -19.62
CA LEU A 151 2.08 -9.69 -19.68
C LEU A 151 1.90 -11.11 -19.13
N ALA A 152 2.95 -11.93 -19.20
CA ALA A 152 2.91 -13.29 -18.67
C ALA A 152 2.52 -13.28 -17.18
N PRO A 153 1.54 -14.10 -16.75
CA PRO A 153 1.07 -14.10 -15.37
C PRO A 153 2.05 -14.78 -14.43
N MET A 154 2.02 -14.40 -13.15
CA MET A 154 2.75 -15.07 -12.09
C MET A 154 2.41 -16.56 -12.03
N PRO A 155 3.36 -17.44 -11.66
CA PRO A 155 3.10 -18.88 -11.55
C PRO A 155 2.02 -19.23 -10.53
N GLU A 156 1.88 -18.42 -9.49
CA GLU A 156 0.87 -18.57 -8.45
C GLU A 156 0.26 -17.20 -8.11
N PRO A 157 -1.05 -17.11 -7.82
CA PRO A 157 -1.69 -15.86 -7.45
C PRO A 157 -1.24 -15.36 -6.07
N ARG A 158 -1.10 -14.03 -5.94
CA ARG A 158 -0.68 -13.36 -4.72
C ARG A 158 -1.33 -11.98 -4.56
N GLY A 159 -1.77 -11.65 -3.35
CA GLY A 159 -2.15 -10.29 -2.94
C GLY A 159 -1.44 -9.88 -1.66
N ALA A 160 -1.33 -8.57 -1.40
CA ALA A 160 -0.65 -8.01 -0.24
C ALA A 160 0.82 -8.48 -0.07
N GLY A 161 1.51 -8.72 -1.19
CA GLY A 161 2.97 -8.93 -1.21
C GLY A 161 3.75 -7.62 -1.37
N GLY A 162 5.05 -7.68 -1.13
CA GLY A 162 5.98 -6.60 -1.48
C GLY A 162 6.42 -6.74 -2.93
N VAL A 163 6.51 -5.64 -3.68
CA VAL A 163 7.00 -5.65 -5.06
C VAL A 163 8.02 -4.54 -5.27
N CYS A 164 9.14 -4.86 -5.92
CA CYS A 164 10.14 -3.88 -6.33
C CYS A 164 10.76 -4.28 -7.68
N ILE A 165 11.50 -3.35 -8.29
CA ILE A 165 12.24 -3.61 -9.54
C ILE A 165 13.75 -3.51 -9.28
N SER A 166 14.52 -4.43 -9.87
CA SER A 166 15.98 -4.43 -9.82
C SER A 166 16.52 -5.05 -11.10
N ASN A 167 17.41 -4.34 -11.81
CA ASN A 167 18.09 -4.81 -13.03
C ASN A 167 17.14 -5.52 -14.03
N ASP A 168 16.15 -4.80 -14.57
CA ASP A 168 15.12 -5.33 -15.51
C ASP A 168 14.30 -6.52 -14.99
N THR A 169 14.30 -6.75 -13.67
CA THR A 169 13.56 -7.82 -13.03
C THR A 169 12.58 -7.26 -12.01
N ILE A 170 11.30 -7.59 -12.16
CA ILE A 170 10.28 -7.31 -11.14
C ILE A 170 10.31 -8.46 -10.13
N TRP A 171 10.46 -8.12 -8.85
CA TRP A 171 10.50 -9.08 -7.76
C TRP A 171 9.22 -9.00 -6.95
N TYR A 172 8.54 -10.13 -6.77
CA TYR A 172 7.36 -10.27 -5.92
C TYR A 172 7.69 -11.11 -4.69
N VAL A 173 7.49 -10.56 -3.50
CA VAL A 173 7.90 -11.14 -2.22
C VAL A 173 6.69 -11.41 -1.33
N GLY A 174 6.54 -12.66 -0.88
CA GLY A 174 5.57 -13.03 0.14
C GLY A 174 4.11 -12.86 -0.29
N GLY A 175 3.30 -12.28 0.60
CA GLY A 175 1.87 -12.04 0.40
C GLY A 175 0.98 -13.25 0.70
N ILE A 176 -0.31 -13.11 0.44
CA ILE A 176 -1.33 -14.15 0.65
C ILE A 176 -1.56 -14.93 -0.64
N ASN A 177 -1.47 -16.26 -0.57
CA ASN A 177 -1.70 -17.15 -1.71
C ASN A 177 -3.18 -17.57 -1.87
N GLN A 178 -3.49 -18.33 -2.92
CA GLN A 178 -4.86 -18.84 -3.19
C GLN A 178 -5.48 -19.67 -2.06
N ASN A 179 -4.65 -20.28 -1.21
CA ASN A 179 -5.11 -21.05 -0.05
C ASN A 179 -5.32 -20.16 1.19
N LYS A 180 -5.27 -18.83 1.02
CA LYS A 180 -5.39 -17.82 2.10
C LYS A 180 -4.28 -17.92 3.14
N ALA A 181 -3.13 -18.48 2.76
CA ALA A 181 -1.97 -18.59 3.64
C ALA A 181 -0.92 -17.54 3.30
N VAL A 182 -0.29 -16.98 4.33
CA VAL A 182 0.90 -16.14 4.18
C VAL A 182 2.06 -16.94 3.58
N SER A 183 2.72 -16.36 2.60
CA SER A 183 3.79 -16.99 1.83
C SER A 183 5.16 -16.40 2.16
N ASN A 184 6.21 -17.21 2.00
CA ASN A 184 7.61 -16.77 1.98
C ASN A 184 8.25 -16.83 0.58
N THR A 185 7.47 -17.16 -0.45
CA THR A 185 7.98 -17.33 -1.80
C THR A 185 8.51 -16.02 -2.39
N LEU A 186 9.60 -16.12 -3.15
CA LEU A 186 10.13 -15.06 -4.01
C LEU A 186 9.95 -15.45 -5.48
N PHE A 187 9.30 -14.59 -6.26
CA PHE A 187 9.23 -14.71 -7.71
C PHE A 187 9.97 -13.54 -8.35
N GLY A 188 10.73 -13.83 -9.41
CA GLY A 188 11.31 -12.83 -10.30
C GLY A 188 10.65 -12.90 -11.68
N TYR A 189 10.43 -11.75 -12.29
CA TYR A 189 9.91 -11.62 -13.65
C TYR A 189 10.93 -10.89 -14.52
N SER A 190 11.45 -11.57 -15.53
CA SER A 190 12.32 -10.93 -16.52
C SER A 190 11.48 -10.16 -17.51
N ILE A 191 11.60 -8.82 -17.48
CA ILE A 191 10.87 -7.93 -18.40
C ILE A 191 11.26 -8.23 -19.85
N ARG A 192 12.56 -8.42 -20.10
CA ARG A 192 13.11 -8.74 -21.43
C ARG A 192 12.52 -10.01 -22.04
N HIS A 193 12.33 -11.06 -21.24
CA HIS A 193 11.88 -12.36 -21.72
C HIS A 193 10.38 -12.59 -21.53
N ASN A 194 9.67 -11.63 -20.92
CA ASN A 194 8.27 -11.77 -20.52
C ASN A 194 8.01 -13.09 -19.79
N GLN A 195 8.84 -13.41 -18.79
CA GLN A 195 8.81 -14.72 -18.14
C GLN A 195 9.11 -14.65 -16.64
N TRP A 196 8.32 -15.40 -15.86
CA TRP A 196 8.53 -15.58 -14.44
C TRP A 196 9.45 -16.77 -14.12
N PHE A 197 10.20 -16.64 -13.03
CA PHE A 197 10.99 -17.69 -12.43
C PHE A 197 10.86 -17.65 -10.89
N LYS A 198 11.09 -18.80 -10.25
CA LYS A 198 11.10 -18.91 -8.79
C LYS A 198 12.52 -18.76 -8.27
N ALA A 199 12.69 -17.97 -7.21
CA ALA A 199 13.95 -17.78 -6.52
C ALA A 199 13.88 -18.35 -5.08
N PRO A 200 15.02 -18.49 -4.37
CA PRO A 200 15.02 -18.93 -2.98
C PRO A 200 14.06 -18.11 -2.13
N ALA A 201 13.24 -18.79 -1.32
CA ALA A 201 12.25 -18.17 -0.47
C ALA A 201 12.90 -17.43 0.71
N MET A 202 12.25 -16.37 1.20
CA MET A 202 12.65 -15.72 2.46
C MET A 202 12.41 -16.65 3.65
N THR A 203 13.00 -16.32 4.80
CA THR A 203 12.91 -17.19 5.99
C THR A 203 11.52 -17.13 6.62
N HIS A 204 10.94 -15.93 6.74
CA HIS A 204 9.69 -15.74 7.48
C HIS A 204 8.53 -15.37 6.54
N PRO A 205 7.50 -16.22 6.40
CA PRO A 205 6.33 -15.92 5.58
C PRO A 205 5.54 -14.75 6.17
N ARG A 206 5.13 -13.82 5.31
CA ARG A 206 4.39 -12.61 5.72
C ARG A 206 3.69 -11.93 4.55
N ASP A 207 2.65 -11.20 4.89
CA ASP A 207 1.86 -10.35 4.00
C ASP A 207 1.85 -8.89 4.51
N HIS A 208 1.27 -7.98 3.73
CA HIS A 208 1.22 -6.54 3.99
C HIS A 208 2.60 -5.93 4.31
N LEU A 209 3.65 -6.59 3.81
CA LEU A 209 5.03 -6.15 3.84
C LEU A 209 5.31 -5.16 2.71
N ARG A 210 6.48 -4.53 2.76
CA ARG A 210 7.05 -3.83 1.61
C ARG A 210 8.30 -4.52 1.09
N ALA A 211 8.52 -4.38 -0.21
CA ALA A 211 9.77 -4.76 -0.84
C ALA A 211 10.37 -3.53 -1.52
N GLU A 212 11.65 -3.29 -1.33
CA GLU A 212 12.38 -2.18 -1.97
C GLU A 212 13.69 -2.69 -2.54
N SER A 213 14.20 -1.99 -3.55
CA SER A 213 15.48 -2.32 -4.20
C SER A 213 16.49 -1.20 -4.01
N VAL A 214 17.67 -1.53 -3.49
CA VAL A 214 18.80 -0.60 -3.38
C VAL A 214 20.09 -1.33 -3.75
N ASN A 215 20.88 -0.74 -4.63
CA ASN A 215 22.16 -1.29 -5.10
C ASN A 215 22.04 -2.74 -5.62
N GLY A 216 20.97 -3.02 -6.38
CA GLY A 216 20.72 -4.33 -6.98
C GLY A 216 20.16 -5.39 -6.03
N LYS A 217 20.04 -5.09 -4.73
CA LYS A 217 19.56 -6.02 -3.70
C LYS A 217 18.12 -5.75 -3.32
N ILE A 218 17.43 -6.79 -2.86
CA ILE A 218 16.00 -6.75 -2.54
C ILE A 218 15.81 -6.80 -1.03
N TYR A 219 15.01 -5.88 -0.47
CA TYR A 219 14.76 -5.80 0.97
C TYR A 219 13.30 -6.07 1.25
N ALA A 220 13.00 -7.16 1.98
CA ALA A 220 11.66 -7.51 2.43
C ALA A 220 11.45 -6.99 3.85
N ILE A 221 10.60 -5.99 4.02
CA ILE A 221 10.50 -5.17 5.24
C ILE A 221 9.16 -5.40 5.92
N SER A 222 9.21 -5.77 7.20
CA SER A 222 8.08 -5.85 8.12
C SER A 222 6.90 -6.64 7.52
N GLY A 223 5.66 -6.21 7.77
CA GLY A 223 4.45 -6.96 7.43
C GLY A 223 3.94 -7.77 8.62
N ARG A 224 3.01 -8.69 8.37
CA ARG A 224 2.33 -9.44 9.43
C ARG A 224 2.35 -10.94 9.18
N LYS A 225 2.22 -11.70 10.27
CA LYS A 225 2.04 -13.14 10.25
C LYS A 225 0.54 -13.45 10.33
N ASP A 226 -0.13 -13.39 9.18
CA ASP A 226 -1.53 -13.78 8.95
C ASP A 226 -2.59 -12.88 9.61
N ASP A 227 -2.29 -12.27 10.76
CA ASP A 227 -3.24 -11.46 11.52
C ASP A 227 -2.65 -10.10 11.91
N LEU A 228 -3.48 -9.06 11.95
CA LEU A 228 -3.14 -7.69 12.37
C LEU A 228 -2.55 -7.60 13.79
N ARG A 229 -2.75 -8.62 14.63
CA ARG A 229 -2.15 -8.75 15.96
C ARG A 229 -0.67 -9.11 15.92
N PHE A 230 -0.17 -9.67 14.81
CA PHE A 230 1.15 -10.27 14.71
C PHE A 230 2.01 -9.58 13.63
N ASN A 231 2.25 -8.29 13.80
CA ASN A 231 3.23 -7.57 12.98
C ASN A 231 4.65 -8.05 13.30
N LEU A 232 5.48 -8.18 12.26
CA LEU A 232 6.87 -8.62 12.35
C LEU A 232 7.81 -7.42 12.21
N ALA A 233 8.89 -7.39 13.00
CA ALA A 233 9.96 -6.39 12.89
C ALA A 233 10.95 -6.71 11.74
N PHE A 234 10.73 -7.80 11.01
CA PHE A 234 11.75 -8.44 10.20
C PHE A 234 12.01 -7.74 8.85
N VAL A 235 13.25 -7.33 8.66
CA VAL A 235 13.93 -6.87 7.43
C VAL A 235 14.90 -7.94 6.90
N GLU A 236 14.60 -8.58 5.78
CA GLU A 236 15.49 -9.57 5.14
C GLU A 236 16.02 -9.01 3.83
N GLU A 237 17.32 -9.17 3.56
CA GLU A 237 17.96 -8.78 2.30
C GLU A 237 18.19 -10.04 1.45
N TYR A 238 17.75 -10.00 0.20
CA TYR A 238 18.10 -10.97 -0.83
C TYR A 238 19.10 -10.37 -1.79
N ASP A 239 20.19 -11.09 -2.02
CA ASP A 239 21.17 -10.79 -3.06
C ASP A 239 20.94 -11.71 -4.26
N PRO A 240 20.46 -11.19 -5.41
CA PRO A 240 20.27 -11.99 -6.62
C PRO A 240 21.55 -12.65 -7.16
N ALA A 241 22.73 -12.08 -6.90
CA ALA A 241 24.00 -12.62 -7.37
C ALA A 241 24.38 -13.89 -6.62
N SER A 242 24.35 -13.85 -5.28
CA SER A 242 24.64 -15.03 -4.44
C SER A 242 23.44 -15.95 -4.22
N LYS A 243 22.22 -15.51 -4.58
CA LYS A 243 20.94 -16.21 -4.38
C LYS A 243 20.70 -16.56 -2.91
N LYS A 244 21.10 -15.67 -2.00
CA LYS A 244 20.99 -15.88 -0.55
C LYS A 244 20.20 -14.76 0.10
N TRP A 245 19.43 -15.16 1.11
CA TRP A 245 18.82 -14.24 2.06
C TRP A 245 19.72 -14.07 3.28
N ARG A 246 19.70 -12.88 3.88
CA ARG A 246 20.27 -12.63 5.20
C ARG A 246 19.35 -11.73 6.05
N ARG A 247 19.41 -11.89 7.37
CA ARG A 247 18.73 -11.02 8.34
C ARG A 247 19.47 -9.67 8.41
N MET A 248 18.71 -8.58 8.34
CA MET A 248 19.21 -7.21 8.56
C MET A 248 18.70 -6.67 9.90
N THR A 249 19.11 -5.45 10.28
CA THR A 249 18.58 -4.79 11.48
C THR A 249 17.06 -4.65 11.37
N ASP A 250 16.35 -5.12 12.40
CA ASP A 250 14.89 -5.07 12.49
C ASP A 250 14.37 -3.62 12.41
N ILE A 251 13.19 -3.45 11.80
CA ILE A 251 12.52 -2.15 11.78
C ILE A 251 12.11 -1.78 13.22
N PRO A 252 12.31 -0.52 13.67
CA PRO A 252 12.02 -0.16 15.06
C PRO A 252 10.53 -0.27 15.43
N THR A 253 9.64 0.00 14.48
CA THR A 253 8.17 -0.07 14.69
C THR A 253 7.54 -1.17 13.82
N PRO A 254 7.23 -2.37 14.36
CA PRO A 254 6.61 -3.46 13.59
C PRO A 254 5.20 -3.11 13.11
N ARG A 255 4.97 -3.18 11.79
CA ARG A 255 3.69 -2.77 11.18
C ARG A 255 3.42 -3.43 9.83
N GLY A 256 2.14 -3.52 9.46
CA GLY A 256 1.71 -3.92 8.11
C GLY A 256 0.93 -2.79 7.43
N GLY A 257 0.79 -2.85 6.11
CA GLY A 257 -0.02 -1.89 5.36
C GLY A 257 0.56 -0.47 5.39
N PHE A 258 1.88 -0.33 5.59
CA PHE A 258 2.59 0.94 5.57
C PHE A 258 2.98 1.32 4.13
N GLY A 259 3.34 2.57 3.86
CA GLY A 259 3.96 2.98 2.60
C GLY A 259 5.49 2.85 2.65
N SER A 260 6.14 2.69 1.52
CA SER A 260 7.60 2.79 1.40
C SER A 260 8.02 3.41 0.08
N SER A 261 9.23 3.96 0.04
CA SER A 261 9.87 4.38 -1.19
C SER A 261 11.38 4.53 -0.99
N VAL A 262 12.14 4.41 -2.09
CA VAL A 262 13.58 4.65 -2.11
C VAL A 262 13.86 6.10 -2.48
N TYR A 263 14.77 6.73 -1.74
CA TYR A 263 15.28 8.07 -2.04
C TYR A 263 16.74 8.18 -1.60
N LYS A 264 17.61 8.63 -2.53
CA LYS A 264 19.06 8.76 -2.30
C LYS A 264 19.67 7.51 -1.64
N ASP A 265 19.41 6.35 -2.24
CA ASP A 265 19.88 5.02 -1.81
C ASP A 265 19.46 4.58 -0.39
N LYS A 266 18.41 5.21 0.16
CA LYS A 266 17.82 4.85 1.45
C LYS A 266 16.38 4.47 1.30
N ILE A 267 15.92 3.58 2.18
CA ILE A 267 14.55 3.10 2.18
C ILE A 267 13.78 3.84 3.26
N TYR A 268 12.80 4.61 2.85
CA TYR A 268 11.90 5.30 3.76
C TYR A 268 10.60 4.51 3.91
N THR A 269 10.03 4.54 5.11
CA THR A 269 8.81 3.83 5.47
C THR A 269 7.87 4.75 6.22
N TYR A 270 6.56 4.65 5.96
CA TYR A 270 5.56 5.64 6.39
C TYR A 270 4.27 4.98 6.88
N GLY A 271 3.83 5.35 8.08
CA GLY A 271 2.56 4.89 8.62
C GLY A 271 2.45 3.37 8.75
N GLY A 272 1.28 2.81 8.46
CA GLY A 272 0.92 1.41 8.69
C GLY A 272 -0.07 1.24 9.84
N GLU A 273 -0.38 0.01 10.20
CA GLU A 273 -1.33 -0.30 11.27
C GLU A 273 -0.91 -1.50 12.14
N ASN A 274 -1.46 -1.51 13.34
CA ASN A 274 -1.71 -2.71 14.14
C ASN A 274 -3.22 -2.81 14.41
N VAL A 275 -3.63 -3.79 15.22
CA VAL A 275 -5.05 -4.01 15.55
C VAL A 275 -5.72 -2.82 16.29
N TRP A 276 -4.95 -1.94 16.92
CA TRP A 276 -5.42 -0.87 17.80
C TRP A 276 -5.37 0.52 17.15
N SER A 277 -4.37 0.80 16.32
CA SER A 277 -4.12 2.12 15.76
C SER A 277 -3.39 2.08 14.42
N CYS A 278 -3.56 3.14 13.63
CA CYS A 278 -2.61 3.48 12.58
C CYS A 278 -1.39 4.17 13.18
N PHE A 279 -0.25 4.09 12.50
CA PHE A 279 0.98 4.77 12.88
C PHE A 279 1.15 6.07 12.08
N ASP A 280 1.74 7.07 12.73
CA ASP A 280 2.25 8.31 12.13
C ASP A 280 3.77 8.25 11.90
N VAL A 281 4.39 7.11 12.16
CA VAL A 281 5.84 6.99 12.17
C VAL A 281 6.42 7.07 10.76
N MET A 282 7.51 7.82 10.63
CA MET A 282 8.39 7.80 9.46
C MET A 282 9.78 7.32 9.91
N GLU A 283 10.29 6.29 9.25
CA GLU A 283 11.59 5.69 9.57
C GLU A 283 12.38 5.47 8.28
N VAL A 284 13.67 5.77 8.32
CA VAL A 284 14.60 5.56 7.21
C VAL A 284 15.62 4.48 7.56
N PHE A 285 15.79 3.53 6.65
CA PHE A 285 16.83 2.52 6.69
C PHE A 285 17.93 2.88 5.71
N ASP A 286 19.16 2.84 6.18
CA ASP A 286 20.36 3.00 5.36
C ASP A 286 20.99 1.63 5.15
N PRO A 287 20.86 1.02 3.95
CA PRO A 287 21.38 -0.32 3.71
C PRO A 287 22.90 -0.42 3.74
N ALA A 288 23.62 0.69 3.53
CA ALA A 288 25.08 0.71 3.56
C ALA A 288 25.61 0.59 5.00
N THR A 289 24.90 1.17 5.96
CA THR A 289 25.27 1.11 7.39
C THR A 289 24.46 0.09 8.19
N ASN A 290 23.37 -0.44 7.62
CA ASN A 290 22.42 -1.33 8.29
C ASN A 290 21.81 -0.70 9.56
N ILE A 291 21.53 0.62 9.51
CA ILE A 291 21.01 1.40 10.63
C ILE A 291 19.66 2.02 10.26
N TRP A 292 18.74 2.01 11.21
CA TRP A 292 17.48 2.75 11.16
C TRP A 292 17.59 4.09 11.88
N LYS A 293 16.91 5.10 11.34
CA LYS A 293 16.71 6.39 12.02
C LYS A 293 15.24 6.77 11.97
N LYS A 294 14.75 7.31 13.08
CA LYS A 294 13.42 7.94 13.14
C LYS A 294 13.48 9.30 12.46
N CYS A 295 12.47 9.60 11.67
CA CYS A 295 12.27 10.90 11.04
C CYS A 295 11.10 11.64 11.70
N ALA A 296 10.75 12.83 11.19
CA ALA A 296 9.55 13.53 11.60
C ALA A 296 8.30 12.69 11.31
N SER A 297 7.38 12.58 12.28
CA SER A 297 6.10 11.90 12.08
C SER A 297 5.29 12.53 10.94
N ILE A 298 4.56 11.70 10.20
CA ILE A 298 3.57 12.19 9.23
C ILE A 298 2.38 12.81 9.99
N PRO A 299 1.76 13.89 9.50
CA PRO A 299 0.66 14.55 10.21
C PRO A 299 -0.53 13.68 10.57
N GLU A 300 -0.95 12.84 9.62
CA GLU A 300 -2.06 11.92 9.79
C GLU A 300 -1.55 10.49 9.79
N ALA A 301 -1.65 9.83 10.94
CA ALA A 301 -1.45 8.40 11.05
C ALA A 301 -2.36 7.67 10.06
N ARG A 302 -1.78 6.84 9.18
CA ARG A 302 -2.53 6.18 8.11
C ARG A 302 -1.94 4.81 7.78
N HIS A 303 -2.79 3.87 7.40
CA HIS A 303 -2.41 2.63 6.72
C HIS A 303 -2.90 2.65 5.27
N GLY A 304 -2.45 1.72 4.43
CA GLY A 304 -2.75 1.70 3.00
C GLY A 304 -2.27 2.96 2.27
N ILE A 305 -1.27 3.67 2.83
CA ILE A 305 -0.70 4.88 2.23
C ILE A 305 0.09 4.48 0.98
N ILE A 306 -0.05 5.27 -0.07
CA ILE A 306 0.82 5.20 -1.24
C ILE A 306 1.82 6.35 -1.15
N SER A 307 3.09 6.03 -1.40
CA SER A 307 4.19 6.98 -1.33
C SER A 307 5.03 6.97 -2.59
N GLY A 308 5.64 8.11 -2.90
CA GLY A 308 6.60 8.24 -4.00
C GLY A 308 7.27 9.60 -3.99
N TRP A 309 8.46 9.68 -4.59
CA TRP A 309 9.24 10.92 -4.65
C TRP A 309 9.13 11.54 -6.03
N ILE A 310 8.79 12.83 -6.08
CA ILE A 310 8.84 13.65 -7.30
C ILE A 310 9.92 14.72 -7.06
N GLY A 311 11.06 14.58 -7.75
CA GLY A 311 12.24 15.34 -7.41
C GLY A 311 12.68 15.07 -5.96
N ASP A 312 12.78 16.12 -5.15
CA ASP A 312 13.14 16.05 -3.73
C ASP A 312 11.91 16.11 -2.80
N GLU A 313 10.70 15.99 -3.33
CA GLU A 313 9.46 16.05 -2.56
C GLU A 313 8.81 14.67 -2.42
N LEU A 314 8.42 14.32 -1.20
CA LEU A 314 7.74 13.07 -0.90
C LEU A 314 6.23 13.28 -0.94
N HIS A 315 5.54 12.54 -1.81
CA HIS A 315 4.09 12.50 -1.90
C HIS A 315 3.54 11.34 -1.07
N LEU A 316 2.56 11.62 -0.21
CA LEU A 316 1.85 10.65 0.64
C LEU A 316 0.34 10.75 0.37
N VAL A 317 -0.17 9.81 -0.41
CA VAL A 317 -1.52 9.86 -0.98
C VAL A 317 -2.41 8.77 -0.38
N SER A 318 -3.66 9.14 -0.08
CA SER A 318 -4.74 8.25 0.30
C SER A 318 -4.49 7.48 1.61
N GLY A 319 -5.11 6.32 1.80
CA GLY A 319 -4.98 5.48 2.99
C GLY A 319 -5.99 5.80 4.09
N GLY A 320 -6.14 4.88 5.03
CA GLY A 320 -7.11 4.96 6.12
C GLY A 320 -6.50 5.44 7.45
N ARG A 321 -7.21 6.32 8.17
CA ARG A 321 -6.75 6.91 9.45
C ARG A 321 -7.06 6.06 10.68
N HIS A 322 -7.77 4.96 10.50
CA HIS A 322 -8.10 3.99 11.54
C HIS A 322 -7.77 2.58 11.03
N PRO A 323 -7.43 1.63 11.91
CA PRO A 323 -7.17 0.26 11.48
C PRO A 323 -8.34 -0.34 10.70
N ARG A 324 -8.05 -1.36 9.88
CA ARG A 324 -9.05 -2.04 9.04
C ARG A 324 -9.61 -1.09 7.98
N LEU A 325 -10.85 -1.29 7.54
CA LEU A 325 -11.44 -0.46 6.50
C LEU A 325 -11.70 0.97 6.98
N SER A 326 -10.77 1.86 6.65
CA SER A 326 -10.98 3.30 6.59
C SER A 326 -10.26 3.86 5.38
N ILE A 327 -10.68 5.03 4.91
CA ILE A 327 -10.19 5.60 3.66
C ILE A 327 -9.94 7.09 3.78
N SER A 328 -9.20 7.66 2.83
CA SER A 328 -9.10 9.11 2.67
C SER A 328 -8.72 9.51 1.25
N SER A 329 -8.96 10.78 0.92
CA SER A 329 -8.45 11.49 -0.27
C SER A 329 -7.16 12.28 -0.01
N ILE A 330 -6.60 12.17 1.21
CA ILE A 330 -5.52 13.05 1.69
C ILE A 330 -4.29 12.93 0.78
N HIS A 331 -3.83 14.06 0.25
CA HIS A 331 -2.57 14.19 -0.46
C HIS A 331 -1.66 15.14 0.31
N ARG A 332 -0.65 14.59 1.00
CA ARG A 332 0.39 15.37 1.69
C ARG A 332 1.66 15.36 0.85
N VAL A 333 2.30 16.51 0.72
CA VAL A 333 3.65 16.64 0.17
C VAL A 333 4.59 17.07 1.27
N TYR A 334 5.66 16.32 1.48
CA TYR A 334 6.74 16.64 2.39
C TYR A 334 7.93 17.21 1.63
N THR A 335 8.27 18.46 1.94
CA THR A 335 9.44 19.15 1.40
C THR A 335 10.51 19.20 2.51
N PRO A 336 11.66 18.52 2.35
CA PRO A 336 12.77 18.61 3.30
C PRO A 336 13.29 20.04 3.43
N LYS A 337 13.78 20.43 4.62
CA LYS A 337 14.55 21.67 4.78
C LYS A 337 15.88 21.53 4.03
N LYS A 338 16.26 22.59 3.32
CA LYS A 338 17.53 22.68 2.58
C LYS A 338 18.73 22.82 3.51
#